data_AF-X6GKJ5-F1
#
_entry.id   AF-X6GKJ5-F1
#
_cell.length_a   1.000
_cell.length_b   1.000
_cell.length_c   1.000
_cell.angle_alpha   90.00
_cell.angle_beta   90.00
_cell.angle_gamma   90.00
#
_symmetry.space_group_name_H-M   'P 1'
#
loop_
_entity.id
_entity.type
_entity.pdbx_description
1 polymer ?
#
loop_
_entity_poly.entity_id
_entity_poly.type
_entity_poly.pdbx_seq_one_letter_code
_entity_poly.pdbx_strand_id
1 'polypeptide(L)'
;MSAPDLALPDDVDALKAMVVAMAEKAAGLEQRNADLEAHNTHLELVNKSAEERIARLTAVVKMLERSRFGSRSERLRTGTLTEEQYALVFDEIETGVAAIEAQMERAAGGSKAKRAARPRKGLRPISNGSRWLSSPKLPLAAKDWKRS
;
A
#
# COMPACT_ATOMS: atom_id res chain seq x y z
N MET A 1 -47.65 -24.28 -36.07
CA MET A 1 -47.78 -23.06 -36.89
C MET A 1 -47.78 -23.52 -38.34
N SER A 2 -48.84 -23.22 -39.11
CA SER A 2 -48.90 -23.59 -40.52
C SER A 2 -47.82 -22.84 -41.29
N ALA A 3 -47.11 -23.56 -42.17
CA ALA A 3 -46.21 -22.94 -43.13
C ALA A 3 -47.00 -21.89 -43.94
N PRO A 4 -46.41 -20.73 -44.25
CA PRO A 4 -47.05 -19.80 -45.17
C PRO A 4 -47.31 -20.54 -46.49
N ASP A 5 -48.52 -20.40 -47.02
CA ASP A 5 -48.89 -20.95 -48.31
C ASP A 5 -48.06 -20.22 -49.37
N LEU A 6 -46.93 -20.84 -49.77
CA LEU A 6 -46.00 -20.31 -50.74
C LEU A 6 -46.56 -20.61 -52.13
N ALA A 7 -47.60 -19.87 -52.52
CA ALA A 7 -48.11 -19.91 -53.88
C ALA A 7 -46.99 -19.44 -54.83
N LEU A 8 -46.36 -20.40 -55.52
CA LEU A 8 -45.40 -20.13 -56.57
C LEU A 8 -46.13 -19.52 -57.76
N PRO A 9 -45.53 -18.56 -58.48
CA PRO A 9 -46.09 -18.09 -59.73
C PRO A 9 -46.18 -19.25 -60.74
N ASP A 10 -47.35 -19.44 -61.35
CA ASP A 10 -47.59 -20.48 -62.37
C ASP A 10 -46.98 -20.11 -63.74
N ASP A 11 -46.55 -18.86 -63.90
CA ASP A 11 -45.90 -18.35 -65.10
C ASP A 11 -44.37 -18.46 -65.02
N VAL A 12 -43.77 -18.98 -66.09
CA VAL A 12 -42.32 -19.26 -66.15
C VAL A 12 -41.51 -17.97 -66.10
N ASP A 13 -42.00 -16.87 -66.67
CA ASP A 13 -41.30 -15.59 -66.66
C ASP A 13 -41.40 -14.91 -65.28
N ALA A 14 -42.54 -15.05 -64.60
CA ALA A 14 -42.69 -14.64 -63.20
C ALA A 14 -41.73 -15.40 -62.25
N LEU A 15 -41.52 -16.71 -62.48
CA LEU A 15 -40.57 -17.50 -61.69
C LEU A 15 -39.12 -17.06 -61.92
N LYS A 16 -38.72 -16.82 -63.18
CA LYS A 16 -37.37 -16.29 -63.50
C LYS A 16 -37.14 -14.94 -62.83
N ALA A 17 -38.14 -14.04 -62.88
CA ALA A 17 -38.05 -12.74 -62.23
C ALA A 17 -37.86 -12.87 -60.71
N MET A 18 -38.55 -13.82 -60.07
CA MET A 18 -38.37 -14.09 -58.64
C MET A 18 -36.96 -14.61 -58.33
N VAL A 19 -36.42 -15.52 -59.13
CA VAL A 19 -35.06 -16.06 -58.95
C VAL A 19 -34.01 -14.95 -59.11
N VAL A 20 -34.17 -14.08 -60.11
CA VAL A 20 -33.29 -12.91 -60.29
C VAL A 20 -33.38 -11.98 -59.09
N ALA A 21 -34.58 -11.64 -58.63
CA ALA A 21 -34.77 -10.81 -57.45
C ALA A 21 -34.21 -11.45 -56.17
N MET A 22 -34.25 -12.77 -56.05
CA MET A 22 -33.61 -13.51 -54.94
C MET A 22 -32.08 -13.48 -55.05
N ALA A 23 -31.52 -13.63 -56.25
CA ALA A 23 -30.08 -13.55 -56.48
C ALA A 23 -29.55 -12.14 -56.18
N GLU A 24 -30.27 -11.09 -56.59
CA GLU A 24 -29.95 -9.70 -56.25
C GLU A 24 -29.99 -9.45 -54.74
N LYS A 25 -31.03 -9.96 -54.07
CA LYS A 25 -31.12 -9.89 -52.60
C LYS A 25 -29.99 -10.64 -51.91
N ALA A 26 -29.64 -11.84 -52.40
CA ALA A 26 -28.54 -12.63 -51.85
C ALA A 26 -27.20 -11.89 -52.01
N ALA A 27 -26.92 -11.33 -53.19
CA ALA A 27 -25.74 -10.53 -53.43
C ALA A 27 -25.68 -9.28 -52.52
N GLY A 28 -26.81 -8.59 -52.34
CA GLY A 28 -26.89 -7.45 -51.44
C GLY A 28 -26.69 -7.81 -49.95
N LEU A 29 -27.14 -8.99 -49.53
CA LEU A 29 -26.88 -9.50 -48.18
C LEU A 29 -25.42 -9.92 -47.99
N GLU A 30 -24.84 -10.57 -48.98
CA GLU A 30 -23.43 -11.00 -48.95
C GLU A 30 -22.48 -9.80 -48.88
N GLN A 31 -22.77 -8.73 -49.64
CA GLN A 31 -22.04 -7.48 -49.54
C GLN A 31 -22.14 -6.86 -48.14
N ARG A 32 -23.35 -6.77 -47.58
CA ARG A 32 -23.55 -6.25 -46.21
C ARG A 32 -22.82 -7.08 -45.17
N ASN A 33 -22.80 -8.40 -45.31
CA ASN A 33 -22.07 -9.28 -44.41
C ASN A 33 -20.56 -9.04 -44.49
N ALA A 34 -20.01 -8.88 -45.70
CA ALA A 34 -18.59 -8.55 -45.89
C ALA A 34 -18.24 -7.20 -45.24
N ASP A 35 -19.10 -6.18 -45.41
CA ASP A 35 -18.91 -4.87 -44.76
C ASP A 35 -18.94 -5.00 -43.23
N LEU A 36 -19.89 -5.76 -42.68
CA LEU A 36 -20.00 -6.01 -41.23
C LEU A 36 -18.79 -6.77 -40.68
N GLU A 37 -18.28 -7.76 -41.41
CA GLU A 37 -17.06 -8.50 -41.04
C GLU A 37 -15.84 -7.57 -41.02
N ALA A 38 -15.69 -6.69 -42.01
CA ALA A 38 -14.63 -5.69 -42.04
C ALA A 38 -14.74 -4.72 -40.84
N HIS A 39 -15.96 -4.29 -40.50
CA HIS A 39 -16.18 -3.46 -39.31
C HIS A 39 -15.87 -4.20 -38.01
N ASN A 40 -16.29 -5.46 -37.88
CA ASN A 40 -16.03 -6.26 -36.68
C ASN A 40 -14.53 -6.48 -36.46
N THR A 41 -13.79 -6.86 -37.50
CA THR A 41 -12.33 -7.04 -37.41
C THR A 41 -11.62 -5.75 -37.01
N HIS A 42 -12.06 -4.60 -37.54
CA HIS A 42 -11.55 -3.30 -37.13
C HIS A 42 -11.85 -3.00 -35.66
N LEU A 43 -13.09 -3.22 -35.20
CA LEU A 43 -13.50 -2.99 -33.82
C LEU A 43 -12.75 -3.90 -32.85
N GLU A 44 -12.51 -5.17 -33.20
CA GLU A 44 -11.71 -6.08 -32.39
C GLU A 44 -10.27 -5.58 -32.20
N LEU A 45 -9.65 -5.06 -33.26
CA LEU A 45 -8.30 -4.49 -33.19
C LEU A 45 -8.25 -3.24 -32.31
N VAL A 46 -9.24 -2.35 -32.47
CA VAL A 46 -9.36 -1.14 -31.63
C VAL A 46 -9.58 -1.52 -30.18
N ASN A 47 -10.45 -2.49 -29.89
CA ASN A 47 -10.73 -2.95 -28.53
C ASN A 47 -9.50 -3.55 -27.87
N LYS A 48 -8.76 -4.43 -28.55
CA LYS A 48 -7.49 -4.97 -28.02
C LYS A 48 -6.50 -3.87 -27.67
N SER A 49 -6.33 -2.89 -28.56
CA SER A 49 -5.46 -1.73 -28.31
C SER A 49 -5.95 -0.88 -27.13
N ALA A 50 -7.26 -0.68 -27.00
CA ALA A 50 -7.86 0.05 -25.90
C ALA A 50 -7.68 -0.68 -24.57
N GLU A 51 -7.90 -1.99 -24.52
CA GLU A 51 -7.69 -2.83 -23.33
C GLU A 51 -6.24 -2.78 -22.85
N GLU A 52 -5.27 -2.87 -23.75
CA GLU A 52 -3.87 -2.70 -23.39
C GLU A 52 -3.56 -1.31 -22.82
N ARG A 53 -4.13 -0.25 -23.42
CA ARG A 53 -3.97 1.13 -22.92
C ARG A 53 -4.59 1.28 -21.54
N ILE A 54 -5.77 0.71 -21.32
CA ILE A 54 -6.45 0.69 -20.02
C ILE A 54 -5.59 -0.05 -19.00
N ALA A 55 -5.06 -1.23 -19.33
CA ALA A 55 -4.21 -2.00 -18.44
C ALA A 55 -2.94 -1.23 -18.06
N ARG A 56 -2.26 -0.62 -19.05
CA ARG A 56 -1.07 0.22 -18.82
C ARG A 56 -1.40 1.42 -17.92
N LEU A 57 -2.45 2.17 -18.23
CA LEU A 57 -2.85 3.35 -17.44
C LEU A 57 -3.29 2.95 -16.03
N THR A 58 -4.00 1.85 -15.87
CA THR A 58 -4.41 1.32 -14.57
C THR A 58 -3.19 0.93 -13.72
N ALA A 59 -2.17 0.31 -14.33
CA ALA A 59 -0.93 0.00 -13.64
C ALA A 59 -0.20 1.28 -13.18
N VAL A 60 -0.15 2.32 -14.03
CA VAL A 60 0.42 3.62 -13.68
C VAL A 60 -0.34 4.28 -12.53
N VAL A 61 -1.66 4.31 -12.59
CA VAL A 61 -2.50 4.85 -11.50
C VAL A 61 -2.22 4.10 -10.19
N LYS A 62 -2.19 2.76 -10.21
CA LYS A 62 -1.83 1.96 -9.02
C LYS A 62 -0.43 2.23 -8.51
N MET A 63 0.55 2.49 -9.38
CA MET A 63 1.89 2.90 -8.97
C MET A 63 1.88 4.28 -8.30
N LEU A 64 1.17 5.24 -8.88
CA LEU A 64 1.05 6.59 -8.33
C LEU A 64 0.30 6.59 -7.00
N GLU A 65 -0.81 5.85 -6.88
CA GLU A 65 -1.53 5.65 -5.62
C GLU A 65 -0.63 5.01 -4.57
N ARG A 66 0.15 3.99 -4.92
CA ARG A 66 1.14 3.41 -3.98
C ARG A 66 2.26 4.38 -3.63
N SER A 67 2.67 5.29 -4.50
CA SER A 67 3.68 6.30 -4.16
C SER A 67 3.11 7.40 -3.23
N ARG A 68 1.88 7.85 -3.51
CA ARG A 68 1.18 8.91 -2.77
C ARG A 68 0.72 8.42 -1.41
N PHE A 69 0.14 7.22 -1.39
CA PHE A 69 -0.42 6.64 -0.18
C PHE A 69 0.56 5.66 0.45
N GLY A 70 1.28 4.80 -0.26
CA GLY A 70 2.06 3.72 0.36
C GLY A 70 3.15 4.14 1.36
N SER A 71 3.75 5.33 1.27
CA SER A 71 4.67 5.81 2.32
C SER A 71 3.94 6.26 3.60
N ARG A 72 2.71 6.78 3.51
CA ARG A 72 1.85 7.14 4.67
C ARG A 72 0.81 6.07 5.02
N SER A 73 0.52 5.15 4.11
CA SER A 73 -0.56 4.17 4.15
C SER A 73 -0.04 2.75 4.22
N GLU A 74 1.26 2.45 4.22
CA GLU A 74 1.70 1.29 5.02
C GLU A 74 1.73 1.64 6.52
N ARG A 75 1.90 2.92 6.85
CA ARG A 75 1.65 3.43 8.22
C ARG A 75 0.16 3.56 8.55
N LEU A 76 -0.75 3.54 7.56
CA LEU A 76 -2.20 3.74 7.73
C LEU A 76 -3.13 2.70 7.03
N ARG A 77 -2.64 1.67 6.31
CA ARG A 77 -3.45 0.55 5.73
C ARG A 77 -3.73 -0.54 6.75
N THR A 78 -4.18 -0.12 7.92
CA THR A 78 -5.17 -0.84 8.70
C THR A 78 -6.22 0.24 8.98
N GLY A 79 -7.14 0.44 8.03
CA GLY A 79 -8.04 1.61 7.90
C GLY A 79 -9.09 1.81 9.01
N THR A 80 -8.92 1.11 10.12
CA THR A 80 -9.40 1.45 11.45
C THR A 80 -8.23 1.11 12.36
N LEU A 81 -7.73 2.06 13.14
CA LEU A 81 -6.84 1.70 14.24
C LEU A 81 -7.62 0.67 15.09
N THR A 82 -7.00 -0.46 15.43
CA THR A 82 -7.60 -1.34 16.43
C THR A 82 -7.76 -0.55 17.73
N GLU A 83 -8.67 -0.96 18.62
CA GLU A 83 -8.85 -0.28 19.93
C GLU A 83 -7.50 -0.11 20.66
N GLU A 84 -6.62 -1.11 20.54
CA GLU A 84 -5.27 -1.09 21.08
C GLU A 84 -4.34 -0.06 20.41
N GLN A 85 -4.51 0.16 19.10
CA GLN A 85 -3.77 1.20 18.37
C GLN A 85 -4.30 2.59 18.69
N TYR A 86 -5.60 2.76 18.96
CA TYR A 86 -6.14 4.01 19.50
C TYR A 86 -5.59 4.29 20.89
N ALA A 87 -5.58 3.29 21.78
CA ALA A 87 -5.00 3.43 23.12
C ALA A 87 -3.54 3.86 23.06
N LEU A 88 -2.73 3.25 22.18
CA LEU A 88 -1.32 3.61 22.01
C LEU A 88 -1.13 5.05 21.51
N VAL A 89 -1.95 5.50 20.55
CA VAL A 89 -1.90 6.87 20.04
C VAL A 89 -2.35 7.87 21.10
N PHE A 90 -3.36 7.54 21.91
CA PHE A 90 -3.79 8.40 23.01
C PHE A 90 -2.75 8.47 24.13
N ASP A 91 -2.08 7.36 24.48
CA ASP A 91 -0.98 7.35 25.46
C ASP A 91 0.22 8.20 24.98
N GLU A 92 0.54 8.15 23.68
CA GLU A 92 1.59 8.97 23.08
C GLU A 92 1.23 10.46 23.11
N ILE A 93 -0.03 10.80 22.81
CA ILE A 93 -0.55 12.17 22.93
C ILE A 93 -0.51 12.64 24.38
N GLU A 94 -0.96 11.83 25.34
CA GLU A 94 -0.96 12.16 26.76
C GLU A 94 0.46 12.41 27.27
N THR A 95 1.41 11.54 26.91
CA THR A 95 2.83 11.71 27.25
C THR A 95 3.42 12.96 26.60
N GLY A 96 3.07 13.23 25.34
CA GLY A 96 3.51 14.43 24.61
C GLY A 96 2.97 15.72 25.21
N VAL A 97 1.69 15.73 25.60
CA VAL A 97 1.04 16.86 26.28
C VAL A 97 1.68 17.07 27.66
N ALA A 98 1.86 16.02 28.46
CA ALA A 98 2.53 16.12 29.75
C ALA A 98 3.98 16.63 29.63
N ALA A 99 4.69 16.26 28.57
CA ALA A 99 6.03 16.77 28.30
C ALA A 99 6.01 18.27 27.95
N ILE A 100 5.04 18.72 27.15
CA ILE A 100 4.85 20.13 26.81
C ILE A 100 4.46 20.92 28.05
N GLU A 101 3.53 20.42 28.86
CA GLU A 101 3.12 21.05 30.13
C GLU A 101 4.29 21.14 31.10
N ALA A 102 5.10 20.10 31.25
CA ALA A 102 6.31 20.15 32.07
C ALA A 102 7.36 21.13 31.52
N GLN A 103 7.48 21.27 30.19
CA GLN A 103 8.33 22.29 29.58
C GLN A 103 7.76 23.69 29.83
N MET A 104 6.44 23.87 29.76
CA MET A 104 5.77 25.12 30.06
C MET A 104 5.88 25.48 31.54
N GLU A 105 5.77 24.55 32.47
CA GLU A 105 5.97 24.78 33.91
C GLU A 105 7.43 25.18 34.21
N ARG A 106 8.39 24.55 33.53
CA ARG A 106 9.82 24.92 33.59
C ARG A 106 10.06 26.31 33.00
N ALA A 107 9.41 26.66 31.90
CA ALA A 107 9.55 27.95 31.22
C ALA A 107 8.79 29.08 31.93
N ALA A 108 7.64 28.79 32.55
CA ALA A 108 6.81 29.70 33.33
C ALA A 108 7.38 30.01 34.73
N GLY A 109 8.59 29.53 35.03
CA GLY A 109 9.30 29.94 36.23
C GLY A 109 8.94 29.14 37.47
N GLY A 110 8.71 27.83 37.33
CA GLY A 110 8.79 26.87 38.43
C GLY A 110 10.21 26.81 39.00
N SER A 111 10.59 27.84 39.77
CA SER A 111 11.73 27.85 40.67
C SER A 111 11.53 26.76 41.74
N LYS A 112 11.74 25.49 41.36
CA LYS A 112 12.21 24.51 42.35
C LYS A 112 13.60 24.98 42.72
N ALA A 113 13.70 25.65 43.86
CA ALA A 113 14.95 26.05 44.47
C ALA A 113 15.94 24.88 44.30
N LYS A 114 17.06 25.12 43.60
CA LYS A 114 18.19 24.19 43.56
C LYS A 114 18.41 23.77 45.00
N ARG A 115 18.11 22.52 45.34
CA ARG A 115 18.33 22.01 46.69
C ARG A 115 19.79 22.30 47.02
N ALA A 116 20.01 23.14 48.03
CA ALA A 116 21.35 23.58 48.38
C ALA A 116 22.25 22.35 48.50
N ALA A 117 23.43 22.40 47.87
CA ALA A 117 24.38 21.32 47.92
C ALA A 117 24.62 20.97 49.39
N ARG A 118 24.24 19.76 49.81
CA ARG A 118 24.48 19.31 51.18
C ARG A 118 25.99 19.45 51.43
N PRO A 119 26.41 20.07 52.54
CA PRO A 119 27.82 20.19 52.86
C PRO A 119 28.41 18.77 52.90
N ARG A 120 29.32 18.48 51.98
CA ARG A 120 30.09 17.24 52.01
C ARG A 120 30.92 17.30 53.27
N LYS A 121 30.64 16.41 54.22
CA LYS A 121 31.44 16.21 55.43
C LYS A 121 32.89 16.05 54.98
N GLY A 122 33.73 17.03 55.30
CA GLY A 122 35.14 17.01 54.94
C GLY A 122 35.77 15.71 55.41
N LEU A 123 36.61 15.11 54.56
CA LEU A 123 37.41 13.97 54.96
C LEU A 123 38.20 14.37 56.22
N ARG A 124 38.02 13.60 57.30
CA ARG A 124 38.93 13.70 58.45
C ARG A 124 40.34 13.36 57.99
N PRO A 125 41.37 14.03 58.52
CA PRO A 125 42.74 13.68 58.20
C PRO A 125 42.99 12.24 58.62
N ILE A 126 43.55 11.45 57.71
CA ILE A 126 43.87 10.05 57.94
C ILE A 126 45.04 10.05 58.93
N SER A 127 44.76 9.76 60.20
CA SER A 127 45.79 9.46 61.19
C SER A 127 46.38 8.10 60.86
N ASN A 128 47.66 8.08 60.48
CA ASN A 128 48.42 6.86 60.28
C ASN A 128 48.46 6.04 61.58
N GLY A 129 48.05 4.78 61.52
CA GLY A 129 48.00 3.87 62.67
C GLY A 129 47.82 2.41 62.27
N SER A 130 48.88 1.84 61.72
CA SER A 130 49.33 0.43 61.79
C SER A 130 48.35 -0.73 62.04
N ARG A 131 48.46 -1.72 61.13
CA ARG A 131 48.49 -3.20 61.36
C ARG A 131 47.12 -3.80 61.77
N TRP A 132 46.57 -4.79 61.08
CA TRP A 132 46.92 -6.21 61.19
C TRP A 132 46.54 -7.02 59.95
N LEU A 133 47.30 -8.09 59.76
CA LEU A 133 47.22 -9.06 58.67
C LEU A 133 45.97 -9.95 58.73
N SER A 134 45.41 -10.27 57.57
CA SER A 134 45.00 -11.65 57.25
C SER A 134 44.74 -11.78 55.75
N SER A 135 45.63 -12.50 55.07
CA SER A 135 45.37 -13.02 53.72
C SER A 135 44.73 -14.39 53.81
N PRO A 136 43.85 -14.75 52.86
CA PRO A 136 43.96 -16.08 52.28
C PRO A 136 44.16 -16.05 50.76
N LYS A 137 45.04 -16.97 50.33
CA LYS A 137 45.50 -17.28 48.97
C LYS A 137 44.38 -17.40 47.93
N LEU A 138 44.62 -16.83 46.74
CA LEU A 138 43.98 -17.24 45.48
C LEU A 138 44.98 -18.07 44.65
N PRO A 139 44.59 -19.21 44.06
CA PRO A 139 45.48 -20.01 43.24
C PRO A 139 45.71 -19.39 41.86
N LEU A 140 46.96 -19.48 41.41
CA LEU A 140 47.43 -19.07 40.08
C LEU A 140 46.84 -19.95 38.98
N ALA A 141 46.25 -19.32 37.96
CA ALA A 141 46.21 -19.88 36.62
C ALA A 141 46.12 -18.73 35.59
N ALA A 142 47.29 -18.34 35.07
CA ALA A 142 47.41 -17.52 33.89
C ALA A 142 47.05 -18.35 32.65
N LYS A 143 46.20 -17.81 31.77
CA LYS A 143 46.23 -18.14 30.33
C LYS A 143 45.92 -16.89 29.51
N ASP A 144 46.89 -16.57 28.68
CA ASP A 144 46.95 -15.49 27.72
C ASP A 144 45.84 -15.57 26.67
N TRP A 145 45.32 -14.41 26.27
CA TRP A 145 44.68 -14.24 24.98
C TRP A 145 45.34 -13.03 24.29
N LYS A 146 46.29 -13.32 23.41
CA LYS A 146 46.66 -12.44 22.30
C LYS A 146 45.59 -12.60 21.23
N ARG A 147 44.96 -11.50 20.83
CA ARG A 147 44.07 -11.42 19.68
C ARG A 147 44.91 -10.97 18.47
N SER A 148 45.02 -11.82 17.45
CA SER A 148 45.20 -11.38 16.06
C SER A 148 43.88 -10.89 15.50
#